data_AF-A0A2T4HSR4-F1
#
_entry.id   AF-A0A2T4HSR4-F1
#
_cell.length_a   1.000
_cell.length_b   1.000
_cell.length_c   1.000
_cell.angle_alpha   90.00
_cell.angle_beta   90.00
_cell.angle_gamma   90.00
#
_symmetry.space_group_name_H-M   'P 1'
#
loop_
_entity.id
_entity.type
_entity.pdbx_description
1 polymer ?
#
loop_
_entity_poly.entity_id
_entity_poly.type
_entity_poly.pdbx_seq_one_letter_code
_entity_poly.pdbx_strand_id
1 'polypeptide(L)'
;MSASQYAAIWDAVIPTMRKLTNVMIGEPHPLVSGDLAVMSVQFVTSFVTAEGEEGRVHTLSSLVWRRSGNDWRIIREHGSGIRPHHG
;
A
#
# COMPACT_ATOMS: atom_id res chain seq x y z
N MET A 1 -7.88 -4.28 16.89
CA MET A 1 -8.51 -3.09 16.30
C MET A 1 -9.56 -3.57 15.32
N SER A 2 -10.81 -3.13 15.44
CA SER A 2 -11.86 -3.45 14.47
C SER A 2 -11.67 -2.66 13.16
N ALA A 3 -12.37 -3.05 12.10
CA ALA A 3 -12.39 -2.29 10.84
C ALA A 3 -12.89 -0.85 11.04
N SER A 4 -13.89 -0.64 11.90
CA SER A 4 -14.41 0.70 12.22
C SER A 4 -13.41 1.57 12.98
N GLN A 5 -12.65 0.99 13.92
CA GLN A 5 -11.61 1.70 14.65
C GLN A 5 -10.44 2.07 13.72
N TYR A 6 -10.09 1.19 12.79
CA TYR A 6 -9.08 1.51 11.77
C TYR A 6 -9.56 2.62 10.84
N ALA A 7 -10.81 2.55 10.34
CA ALA A 7 -11.38 3.56 9.47
C ALA A 7 -11.40 4.94 10.13
N ALA A 8 -11.80 5.04 11.40
CA ALA A 8 -11.85 6.30 12.13
C ALA A 8 -10.49 7.01 12.24
N ILE A 9 -9.38 6.26 12.30
CA ILE A 9 -8.03 6.84 12.25
C ILE A 9 -7.82 7.53 10.90
N TRP A 10 -8.20 6.88 9.81
CA TRP A 10 -8.05 7.43 8.46
C TRP A 10 -9.03 8.56 8.15
N ASP A 11 -10.25 8.51 8.66
CA ASP A 11 -11.24 9.58 8.50
C ASP A 11 -10.76 10.91 9.09
N ALA A 12 -9.94 10.86 10.14
CA ALA A 12 -9.32 12.06 10.73
C ALA A 12 -8.07 12.53 9.96
N VAL A 13 -7.28 11.61 9.40
CA VAL A 13 -5.99 11.91 8.75
C VAL A 13 -6.15 12.32 7.28
N ILE A 14 -7.03 11.66 6.52
CA ILE A 14 -7.17 11.89 5.08
C ILE A 14 -7.55 13.35 4.77
N PRO A 15 -8.53 13.99 5.44
CA PRO A 15 -8.93 15.36 5.13
C PRO A 15 -7.82 16.39 5.39
N THR A 16 -6.89 16.11 6.31
CA THR A 16 -5.78 17.01 6.64
C THR A 16 -4.53 16.70 5.82
N MET A 17 -4.53 15.65 5.00
CA MET A 17 -3.34 15.24 4.28
C MET A 17 -3.06 16.18 3.10
N ARG A 18 -1.95 16.92 3.18
CA ARG A 18 -1.53 17.88 2.15
C ARG A 18 -0.73 17.23 1.04
N LYS A 19 0.11 16.25 1.39
CA LYS A 19 0.94 15.50 0.44
C LYS A 19 1.03 14.06 0.88
N LEU A 20 0.91 13.15 -0.07
CA LEU A 20 1.21 11.73 0.11
C LEU A 20 1.98 11.24 -1.12
N THR A 21 3.03 10.46 -0.90
CA THR A 21 3.84 9.87 -1.96
C THR A 21 4.14 8.42 -1.60
N ASN A 22 3.83 7.50 -2.52
CA ASN A 22 4.20 6.10 -2.41
C ASN A 22 5.35 5.81 -3.37
N VAL A 23 6.46 5.31 -2.83
CA VAL A 23 7.61 4.87 -3.61
C VAL A 23 7.78 3.36 -3.43
N MET A 24 7.82 2.62 -4.53
CA MET A 24 8.14 1.19 -4.50
C MET A 24 9.63 1.00 -4.19
N ILE A 25 9.94 0.06 -3.31
CA ILE A 25 11.31 -0.31 -2.97
C ILE A 25 11.69 -1.58 -3.73
N GLY A 26 12.84 -1.54 -4.40
CA GLY A 26 13.32 -2.63 -5.24
C GLY A 26 12.50 -2.78 -6.53
N GLU A 27 12.74 -3.88 -7.22
CA GLU A 27 12.05 -4.21 -8.47
C GLU A 27 10.91 -5.20 -8.21
N PRO A 28 9.75 -5.00 -8.84
CA PRO A 28 8.65 -5.96 -8.73
C PRO A 28 8.98 -7.24 -9.50
N HIS A 29 8.80 -8.39 -8.84
CA HIS A 29 9.01 -9.71 -9.43
C HIS A 29 7.68 -10.48 -9.45
N PRO A 30 6.84 -10.32 -10.49
CA PRO A 30 5.57 -11.02 -10.58
C PRO A 30 5.75 -12.50 -10.90
N LEU A 31 5.01 -13.35 -10.19
CA LEU A 31 4.78 -14.74 -10.58
C LEU A 31 3.50 -14.79 -11.42
N VAL A 32 3.61 -15.27 -12.67
CA VAL A 32 2.51 -15.30 -13.64
C VAL A 32 2.13 -16.75 -13.96
N SER A 33 0.83 -17.05 -13.93
CA SER A 33 0.25 -18.33 -14.33
C SER A 33 -1.06 -18.11 -15.06
N GLY A 34 -1.06 -18.31 -16.37
CA GLY A 34 -2.24 -18.12 -17.22
C GLY A 34 -2.77 -16.69 -17.18
N ASP A 35 -4.03 -16.53 -16.75
CA ASP A 35 -4.71 -15.25 -16.56
C ASP A 35 -4.51 -14.66 -15.17
N LEU A 36 -3.64 -15.22 -14.34
CA LEU A 36 -3.34 -14.76 -12.98
C LEU A 36 -1.89 -14.31 -12.83
N ALA A 37 -1.68 -13.25 -12.06
CA ALA A 37 -0.36 -12.82 -11.62
C ALA A 37 -0.41 -12.44 -10.14
N VAL A 38 0.67 -12.72 -9.41
CA VAL A 38 0.82 -12.34 -8.00
C VAL A 38 2.19 -11.71 -7.83
N MET A 39 2.28 -10.64 -7.03
CA MET A 39 3.56 -10.10 -6.58
C MET A 39 3.44 -9.56 -5.16
N SER A 40 4.57 -9.57 -4.45
CA SER A 40 4.74 -8.82 -3.21
C SER A 40 5.59 -7.60 -3.52
N VAL A 41 5.13 -6.42 -3.12
CA VAL A 41 5.85 -5.14 -3.28
C VAL A 41 5.95 -4.44 -1.95
N GLN A 42 7.09 -3.81 -1.70
CA GLN A 42 7.26 -2.94 -0.56
C GLN A 42 7.08 -1.49 -1.02
N PHE A 43 6.20 -0.76 -0.35
CA PHE A 43 6.06 0.67 -0.51
C PHE A 43 6.62 1.40 0.71
N VAL A 44 7.24 2.53 0.43
CA VAL A 44 7.45 3.60 1.40
C VAL A 44 6.41 4.67 1.11
N THR A 45 5.52 4.88 2.06
CA THR A 45 4.57 5.98 2.06
C THR A 45 5.16 7.11 2.87
N SER A 46 5.44 8.25 2.22
CA SER A 46 5.77 9.51 2.90
C SER A 46 4.58 10.44 2.84
N PHE A 47 4.27 11.14 3.93
CA PHE A 47 3.14 12.07 4.00
C PHE A 47 3.49 13.35 4.76
N VAL A 48 2.74 14.41 4.46
CA VAL A 48 2.76 15.70 5.15
C VAL A 48 1.31 16.10 5.45
N THR A 49 1.00 16.40 6.72
CA THR A 49 -0.34 16.89 7.13
C THR A 49 -0.49 18.39 6.90
N ALA A 50 -1.69 18.93 7.14
CA ALA A 50 -2.01 20.35 7.01
C ALA A 50 -1.24 21.19 8.03
N GLU A 51 -0.98 20.64 9.20
CA GLU A 51 -0.20 21.24 10.30
C GLU A 51 1.31 21.18 10.04
N GLY A 52 1.74 20.50 8.97
CA GLY A 52 3.15 20.35 8.60
C GLY A 52 3.84 19.14 9.20
N GLU A 53 3.11 18.26 9.89
CA GLU A 53 3.68 17.02 10.43
C GLU A 53 4.07 16.07 9.30
N GLU A 54 5.30 15.55 9.37
CA GLU A 54 5.83 14.62 8.39
C GLU A 54 5.91 13.20 8.95
N GLY A 55 5.62 12.22 8.12
CA GLY A 55 5.72 10.81 8.51
C GLY A 55 6.09 9.89 7.37
N ARG A 56 6.61 8.72 7.76
CA ARG A 56 7.00 7.66 6.83
C ARG A 56 6.52 6.31 7.34
N VAL A 57 5.86 5.56 6.48
CA VAL A 57 5.35 4.21 6.76
C VAL A 57 5.89 3.24 5.73
N HIS A 58 6.37 2.09 6.18
CA HIS A 58 6.75 0.99 5.31
C HIS A 58 5.60 -0.01 5.25
N THR A 59 5.18 -0.35 4.04
CA THR A 59 4.08 -1.28 3.80
C THR A 59 4.56 -2.41 2.91
N LEU A 60 4.29 -3.66 3.29
CA LEU A 60 4.38 -4.80 2.39
C LEU A 60 2.98 -5.08 1.85
N SER A 61 2.81 -4.99 0.53
CA SER A 61 1.55 -5.27 -0.15
C SER A 61 1.66 -6.53 -1.01
N SER A 62 0.73 -7.45 -0.81
CA SER A 62 0.47 -8.57 -1.72
C SER A 62 -0.59 -8.13 -2.73
N LEU A 63 -0.25 -8.20 -4.01
CA LEU A 63 -1.10 -7.80 -5.11
C LEU A 63 -1.43 -9.02 -5.97
N VAL A 64 -2.70 -9.17 -6.33
CA VAL A 64 -3.19 -10.23 -7.23
C VAL A 64 -3.89 -9.58 -8.40
N TRP A 65 -3.46 -9.94 -9.61
CA TRP A 65 -4.09 -9.51 -10.85
C TRP A 65 -4.80 -10.65 -11.54
N ARG A 66 -5.83 -10.28 -12.28
CA ARG A 66 -6.46 -11.13 -13.28
C ARG A 66 -6.47 -10.44 -14.63
N ARG A 67 -6.12 -11.17 -15.68
CA ARG A 67 -6.26 -10.74 -17.06
C ARG A 67 -7.71 -10.90 -17.51
N SER A 68 -8.30 -9.85 -18.04
CA SER A 68 -9.60 -9.88 -18.73
C SER A 68 -9.42 -9.28 -20.12
N GLY A 69 -9.53 -10.12 -21.16
CA GLY A 69 -9.13 -9.74 -22.51
C GLY A 69 -7.63 -9.42 -22.59
N ASN A 70 -7.29 -8.19 -22.96
CA ASN A 70 -5.89 -7.73 -23.05
C ASN A 70 -5.41 -6.93 -21.84
N ASP A 71 -6.28 -6.72 -20.84
CA ASP A 71 -5.97 -5.89 -19.70
C ASP A 71 -5.71 -6.72 -18.45
N TRP A 72 -4.67 -6.37 -17.70
CA TRP A 72 -4.46 -6.86 -16.34
C TRP A 72 -5.07 -5.89 -15.34
N ARG A 73 -5.85 -6.41 -14.37
CA ARG A 73 -6.47 -5.61 -13.32
C ARG A 73 -6.19 -6.23 -11.96
N ILE A 74 -5.91 -5.40 -10.97
CA ILE A 74 -5.79 -5.84 -9.57
C ILE A 74 -7.19 -6.31 -9.13
N ILE A 75 -7.31 -7.59 -8.77
CA ILE A 75 -8.55 -8.17 -8.24
C ILE A 75 -8.49 -8.35 -6.72
N ARG A 76 -7.30 -8.28 -6.13
CA ARG A 76 -7.10 -8.27 -4.68
C ARG A 76 -5.80 -7.55 -4.34
N GLU A 77 -5.87 -6.77 -3.28
CA GLU A 77 -4.72 -6.12 -2.64
C GLU A 77 -4.81 -6.38 -1.14
N HIS A 78 -3.66 -6.62 -0.51
CA HIS A 78 -3.56 -6.68 0.94
C HIS A 78 -2.23 -6.07 1.37
N GLY A 79 -2.31 -4.87 1.97
CA GLY A 79 -1.19 -4.20 2.60
C GLY A 79 -1.11 -4.49 4.10
N SER A 80 0.10 -4.67 4.59
CA SER A 80 0.39 -4.67 6.03
C SER A 80 1.56 -3.75 6.35
N GLY A 81 1.45 -3.01 7.45
CA GLY A 81 2.54 -2.15 7.93
C GLY A 81 3.69 -3.00 8.45
N ILE A 82 4.91 -2.71 7.98
CA ILE A 82 6.13 -3.33 8.47
C ILE A 82 6.65 -2.44 9.61
N ARG A 83 6.73 -2.99 10.83
CA ARG A 83 7.46 -2.29 11.89
C ARG A 83 8.96 -2.36 11.59
N PRO A 84 9.73 -1.27 11.75
CA PRO A 84 11.18 -1.38 11.75
C PRO A 84 11.58 -2.37 12.85
N HIS A 85 12.40 -3.37 12.51
CA HIS A 85 13.13 -4.10 13.55
C HIS A 85 14.15 -3.14 14.15
N HIS A 86 13.89 -2.67 15.37
CA HIS A 86 14.95 -2.10 16.21
C HIS A 86 15.83 -3.29 16.64
N GLY A 87 16.95 -3.45 15.93
CA GLY A 87 18.10 -4.21 16.43
C GLY A 87 18.91 -3.38 17.40
#